data_AF-A0A2S9G2I3-F1
#
_entry.id   AF-A0A2S9G2I3-F1
#
_cell.length_a   1.000
_cell.length_b   1.000
_cell.length_c   1.000
_cell.angle_alpha   90.00
_cell.angle_beta   90.00
_cell.angle_gamma   90.00
#
_symmetry.space_group_name_H-M   'P 1'
#
loop_
_entity.id
_entity.type
_entity.pdbx_description
1 polymer ?
#
loop_
_entity_poly.entity_id
_entity_poly.type
_entity_poly.pdbx_seq_one_letter_code
_entity_poly.pdbx_strand_id
1 'polypeptide(L)'
;RKLIATIGDQLAHYGPRAPQLWLPPLETAIPLHDLLERSGVGAGQWRWPLGEIDRPFDMRRDPLVFDATSAAGNMVVHGGPKSG
;
A
#
# COMPACT_ATOMS: atom_id res chain seq x y z
N ARG A 1 -10.96 -6.15 -37.06
CA ARG A 1 -10.93 -6.25 -35.57
C ARG A 1 -11.57 -7.58 -35.19
N LYS A 2 -11.01 -8.38 -34.26
CA LYS A 2 -11.56 -9.70 -33.88
C LYS A 2 -12.92 -9.51 -33.18
N LEU A 3 -13.91 -10.38 -33.47
CA LEU A 3 -15.28 -10.29 -32.92
C LEU A 3 -15.30 -10.16 -31.38
N ILE A 4 -14.43 -10.90 -30.71
CA ILE A 4 -14.31 -10.89 -29.24
C ILE A 4 -13.98 -9.50 -28.67
N ALA A 5 -13.15 -8.71 -29.37
CA ALA A 5 -12.81 -7.36 -28.92
C ALA A 5 -14.00 -6.42 -29.09
N THR A 6 -14.73 -6.53 -30.20
CA THR A 6 -15.92 -5.70 -30.46
C THR A 6 -17.04 -5.97 -29.44
N ILE A 7 -17.31 -7.24 -29.14
CA ILE A 7 -18.32 -7.62 -28.14
C ILE A 7 -17.85 -7.23 -26.73
N GLY A 8 -16.57 -7.41 -26.40
CA GLY A 8 -16.01 -7.02 -25.10
C GLY A 8 -16.18 -5.51 -24.82
N ASP A 9 -15.88 -4.65 -25.79
CA ASP A 9 -16.04 -3.20 -25.66
C ASP A 9 -17.51 -2.82 -25.40
N GLN A 10 -18.45 -3.49 -26.07
CA GLN A 10 -19.89 -3.27 -25.88
C GLN A 10 -20.35 -3.71 -24.49
N LEU A 11 -19.88 -4.87 -24.00
CA LEU A 11 -20.31 -5.44 -22.72
C LEU A 11 -19.66 -4.77 -21.49
N ALA A 12 -18.52 -4.08 -21.64
CA ALA A 12 -17.75 -3.49 -20.54
C ALA A 12 -18.55 -2.52 -19.63
N HIS A 13 -19.66 -1.98 -20.13
CA HIS A 13 -20.49 -0.99 -19.43
C HIS A 13 -21.76 -1.58 -18.82
N TYR A 14 -21.98 -2.89 -18.91
CA TYR A 14 -23.18 -3.56 -18.41
C TYR A 14 -22.90 -4.34 -17.12
N GLY A 15 -23.84 -4.26 -16.18
CA GLY A 15 -23.78 -4.98 -14.91
C GLY A 15 -23.07 -4.22 -13.78
N PRO A 16 -23.08 -4.79 -12.56
CA PRO A 16 -22.42 -4.18 -11.42
C PRO A 16 -20.90 -4.21 -11.57
N ARG A 17 -20.23 -3.19 -11.02
CA ARG A 17 -18.76 -3.16 -10.98
C ARG A 17 -18.27 -4.33 -10.13
N ALA A 18 -17.38 -5.14 -10.69
CA ALA A 18 -16.73 -6.20 -9.93
C ALA A 18 -15.98 -5.61 -8.72
N PRO A 19 -16.06 -6.24 -7.54
CA PRO A 19 -15.24 -5.82 -6.41
C PRO A 19 -13.76 -5.97 -6.78
N GLN A 20 -12.94 -5.03 -6.31
CA GLN A 20 -11.51 -5.11 -6.52
C GLN A 20 -10.95 -6.22 -5.64
N LEU A 21 -10.65 -7.37 -6.24
CA LEU A 21 -10.12 -8.55 -5.54
C LEU A 21 -8.65 -8.40 -5.16
N TRP A 22 -7.88 -7.70 -5.97
CA TRP A 22 -6.47 -7.47 -5.74
C TRP A 22 -6.20 -5.97 -5.80
N LEU A 23 -5.51 -5.45 -4.79
CA LEU A 23 -4.91 -4.13 -4.88
C LEU A 23 -3.79 -4.17 -5.93
N PRO A 24 -3.52 -3.05 -6.62
CA PRO A 24 -2.34 -2.98 -7.47
C PRO A 24 -1.08 -3.24 -6.64
N PRO A 25 0.00 -3.77 -7.25
CA PRO A 25 1.29 -3.89 -6.58
C PRO A 25 1.73 -2.57 -5.93
N LEU A 26 2.41 -2.65 -4.78
CA LEU A 26 2.93 -1.49 -4.07
C LEU A 26 4.26 -1.01 -4.68
N GLU A 27 4.20 -0.50 -5.91
CA GLU A 27 5.40 -0.08 -6.68
C GLU A 27 5.61 1.45 -6.66
N THR A 28 4.54 2.21 -6.41
CA THR A 28 4.60 3.67 -6.42
C THR A 28 5.08 4.19 -5.07
N ALA A 29 6.04 5.12 -5.10
CA ALA A 29 6.50 5.80 -3.90
C ALA A 29 5.34 6.53 -3.20
N ILE A 30 5.28 6.41 -1.88
CA ILE A 30 4.20 6.95 -1.05
C ILE A 30 4.63 8.34 -0.56
N PRO A 31 3.87 9.42 -0.84
CA PRO A 31 4.17 10.74 -0.29
C PRO A 31 4.18 10.70 1.24
N LEU A 32 5.14 11.37 1.87
CA LEU A 32 5.26 11.35 3.33
C LEU A 32 4.03 11.95 4.03
N HIS A 33 3.47 13.04 3.51
CA HIS A 33 2.26 13.67 4.05
C HIS A 33 1.08 12.69 4.13
N ASP A 34 0.82 12.00 3.02
CA ASP A 34 -0.21 10.97 2.91
C ASP A 34 -0.03 9.85 3.94
N LEU A 35 1.21 9.38 4.12
CA LEU A 35 1.53 8.35 5.10
C LEU A 35 1.30 8.85 6.54
N LEU A 36 1.72 10.07 6.86
CA LEU A 36 1.53 10.67 8.18
C LEU A 36 0.05 10.79 8.52
N GLU A 37 -0.76 11.28 7.58
CA GLU A 37 -2.22 11.40 7.74
C GLU A 37 -2.87 10.04 7.99
N ARG A 38 -2.57 9.03 7.15
CA ARG A 38 -3.13 7.68 7.28
C ARG A 38 -2.67 6.93 8.53
N SER A 39 -1.46 7.20 9.01
CA SER A 39 -0.90 6.51 10.17
C SER A 39 -1.58 6.86 11.49
N GLY A 40 -2.18 8.05 11.59
CA GLY A 40 -2.73 8.57 12.84
C GLY A 40 -1.68 8.78 13.96
N VAL A 41 -0.38 8.73 13.64
CA VAL A 41 0.68 8.90 14.63
C VAL A 41 0.88 10.39 14.91
N GLY A 42 0.54 10.80 16.13
CA GLY A 42 0.73 12.18 16.59
C GLY A 42 2.20 12.58 16.72
N ALA A 43 2.46 13.89 16.67
CA ALA A 43 3.79 14.42 16.90
C ALA A 43 4.30 14.10 18.32
N GLY A 44 5.62 13.93 18.46
CA GLY A 44 6.28 13.71 19.76
C GLY A 44 5.99 12.35 20.41
N GLN A 45 5.38 11.41 19.67
CA GLN A 45 4.99 10.10 20.20
C GLN A 45 6.14 9.06 20.19
N TRP A 46 7.33 9.42 19.73
CA TRP A 46 8.46 8.49 19.54
C TRP A 46 8.09 7.24 18.72
N ARG A 47 7.13 7.43 17.82
CA ARG A 47 6.64 6.47 16.83
C ARG A 47 6.78 7.10 15.46
N TRP A 48 7.29 6.36 14.49
CA TRP A 48 7.52 6.86 13.14
C TRP A 48 6.85 5.96 12.11
N PRO A 49 5.91 6.48 11.32
CA PRO A 49 5.44 5.82 10.10
C PRO A 49 6.60 5.71 9.11
N LEU A 50 6.91 4.50 8.66
CA LEU A 50 8.02 4.21 7.74
C LEU A 50 7.55 3.91 6.31
N GLY A 51 6.31 3.47 6.13
CA GLY A 51 5.76 3.07 4.84
C GLY A 51 4.41 2.37 5.00
N GLU A 52 4.01 1.57 4.00
CA GLU A 52 2.82 0.73 4.05
C GLU A 52 3.21 -0.75 3.95
N ILE A 53 2.49 -1.60 4.68
CA ILE A 53 2.56 -3.06 4.60
C ILE A 53 1.37 -3.52 3.75
N ASP A 54 1.64 -4.19 2.63
CA ASP A 54 0.61 -4.87 1.87
C ASP A 54 0.15 -6.13 2.60
N ARG A 55 -1.17 -6.30 2.77
CA ARG A 55 -1.79 -7.49 3.36
C ARG A 55 -2.73 -8.12 2.33
N PRO A 56 -2.20 -8.95 1.40
CA PRO A 56 -2.98 -9.48 0.28
C PRO A 56 -4.21 -10.27 0.71
N PHE A 57 -4.09 -11.08 1.77
CA PHE A 57 -5.21 -11.86 2.30
C PHE A 57 -6.36 -10.97 2.81
N ASP A 58 -6.02 -9.85 3.45
CA ASP A 58 -6.98 -8.87 3.97
C ASP A 58 -7.42 -7.86 2.90
N MET A 59 -6.83 -7.91 1.70
CA MET A 59 -7.08 -6.97 0.60
C MET A 59 -6.93 -5.49 1.01
N ARG A 60 -5.95 -5.19 1.85
CA ARG A 60 -5.70 -3.82 2.36
C ARG A 60 -4.22 -3.53 2.55
N ARG A 61 -3.93 -2.25 2.76
CA ARG A 61 -2.60 -1.75 3.16
C ARG A 61 -2.70 -1.10 4.53
N ASP A 62 -1.77 -1.42 5.39
CA ASP A 62 -1.69 -0.86 6.75
C ASP A 62 -0.38 -0.05 6.91
N PRO A 63 -0.37 1.05 7.68
CA PRO A 63 0.86 1.78 7.98
C PRO A 63 1.89 0.88 8.70
N LEU A 64 3.13 0.85 8.19
CA LEU A 64 4.29 0.32 8.92
C LEU A 64 4.75 1.39 9.92
N VAL A 65 4.53 1.15 11.22
CA VAL A 65 4.94 2.09 12.28
C VAL A 65 6.04 1.46 13.12
N PHE A 66 7.17 2.16 13.23
CA PHE A 66 8.22 1.82 14.17
C PHE A 66 7.98 2.51 15.51
N ASP A 67 8.13 1.77 16.61
CA ASP A 67 7.90 2.25 17.98
C ASP A 67 9.18 2.16 18.82
N ALA A 68 9.85 3.30 19.02
CA ALA A 68 11.06 3.34 19.84
C ALA A 68 10.81 3.45 21.35
N THR A 69 9.55 3.50 21.78
CA THR A 69 9.22 3.40 23.21
C THR A 69 9.25 1.95 23.71
N SER A 70 9.30 0.99 22.78
CA SER A 70 9.33 -0.44 23.08
C SER A 70 10.74 -0.99 23.32
N ALA A 71 10.83 -2.22 23.82
CA ALA A 71 12.09 -2.97 23.89
C ALA A 71 12.73 -3.24 22.51
N ALA A 72 11.98 -3.03 21.41
CA ALA A 72 12.46 -3.13 20.04
C ALA A 72 12.93 -1.77 19.48
N GLY A 73 13.30 -0.80 20.33
CA GLY A 73 13.73 0.53 19.90
C GLY A 73 15.07 0.60 19.15
N ASN A 74 15.78 -0.51 18.99
CA ASN A 74 16.95 -0.60 18.12
C ASN A 74 16.54 -1.05 16.71
N MET A 75 17.00 -0.36 15.67
CA MET A 75 16.67 -0.66 14.27
C MET A 75 17.92 -0.98 13.45
N VAL A 76 17.77 -1.92 12.50
CA VAL A 76 18.77 -2.22 11.46
C VAL A 76 18.10 -2.17 10.10
N VAL A 77 18.76 -1.52 9.13
CA VAL A 77 18.37 -1.51 7.72
C VAL A 77 19.44 -2.25 6.93
N HIS A 78 19.03 -3.19 6.08
CA HIS A 78 19.93 -3.96 5.23
C HIS A 78 19.36 -4.06 3.80
N GLY A 79 20.25 -4.13 2.81
CA GLY A 79 19.90 -4.29 1.41
C GLY A 79 21.11 -4.27 0.49
N GLY A 80 20.94 -4.70 -0.76
CA GLY A 80 21.97 -4.64 -1.80
C GLY A 80 22.14 -3.23 -2.40
N PRO A 81 23.06 -3.05 -3.36
CA PRO A 81 23.24 -1.76 -4.04
C PRO A 81 21.93 -1.26 -4.68
N LYS A 82 21.55 -0.01 -4.40
CA LYS A 82 20.34 0.66 -4.94
C LYS A 82 19.01 -0.06 -4.61
N SER A 83 18.92 -0.68 -3.43
CA SER A 83 17.69 -1.33 -2.96
C SER A 83 16.76 -0.42 -2.15
N GLY A 84 17.21 0.79 -1.84
CA GLY A 84 16.42 1.86 -1.25
C GLY A 84 15.78 2.73 -2.31
#